data_AF-A0A3Q2TKV3-F1
#
_entry.id   AF-A0A3Q2TKV3-F1
#
_cell.length_a   1.000
_cell.length_b   1.000
_cell.length_c   1.000
_cell.angle_alpha   90.00
_cell.angle_beta   90.00
_cell.angle_gamma   90.00
#
_symmetry.space_group_name_H-M   'P 1'
#
loop_
_entity.id
_entity.type
_entity.pdbx_description
1 polymer ?
#
loop_
_entity_poly.entity_id
_entity_poly.type
_entity_poly.pdbx_seq_one_letter_code
_entity_poly.pdbx_strand_id
1 'polypeptide(L)'
;MSVSAETKLSKHLTCSYKSFGSSIELADVSSPDGFTSSHDDRDQSQDPVQLKELPSGSQEPFEPTKLKEMDEQCCALDTPVQVYAVSFIFAIGVTVALVTEIYLTPLAFIKGVVSDHERCTALGEKVLQDRGSSVDAAIVAALCLGIVHPHVSGVGGGGVMLVHDSRRNQTKVINFQGSAPQALTEDMVQNASDVKAGLFVGVPGMLLGLHRAHRLYGSLSWDDVVSRAADVAREGFNVSQSLAAAISQLETEKIEGRLRDIFIPDGQALKLGSYLRMPGLAEVLEAGFWNFYHGPISEEMEKEVIAKGGVLTREDIRDYSVEVQQPLECRYNEHIIQVPPPPSAGVALIAALNILESLFVVENNVAENQTSRWIEEALTRALTMVGELGDPNYNSSVTDFSAMISKGQGAGLQQRMKDFQQSSHASNSTIHRFPTEQLTGQVIVMGPDDLMVSVASSLSRPFGSRIVTESGIILNSLILDFFWPNQMREHPQSNQKNSLEPGKRPLTFLMPAMMVPTWNKCGSYMALSSSGGPNRLSEVTQMLVGLLFLHKEKNDTLSTGGLPPQLSNSTFPEESV
;
A
#
# COMPACT_ATOMS: atom_id res chain seq x y z
N MET A 1 19.89 4.50 -53.03
CA MET A 1 20.57 3.43 -52.28
C MET A 1 20.06 3.49 -50.86
N SER A 2 19.19 2.55 -50.54
CA SER A 2 18.42 2.41 -49.31
C SER A 2 18.92 1.20 -48.51
N VAL A 3 18.41 1.08 -47.27
CA VAL A 3 18.50 -0.08 -46.33
C VAL A 3 19.76 -0.04 -45.44
N SER A 4 19.74 -0.14 -44.11
CA SER A 4 18.71 -0.22 -43.05
C SER A 4 19.46 -0.06 -41.72
N ALA A 5 18.87 0.57 -40.71
CA ALA A 5 19.21 0.34 -39.32
C ALA A 5 17.91 -0.01 -38.58
N GLU A 6 17.72 -1.30 -38.33
CA GLU A 6 16.62 -1.84 -37.55
C GLU A 6 16.59 -1.21 -36.16
N THR A 7 15.57 -0.41 -35.91
CA THR A 7 15.28 0.11 -34.58
C THR A 7 14.55 -1.00 -33.81
N LYS A 8 15.26 -1.69 -32.91
CA LYS A 8 14.62 -2.51 -31.87
C LYS A 8 13.78 -1.56 -31.01
N LEU A 9 12.46 -1.64 -31.18
CA LEU A 9 11.46 -0.96 -30.37
C LEU A 9 11.58 -1.48 -28.93
N SER A 10 12.26 -0.73 -28.04
CA SER A 10 12.20 -1.02 -26.60
C SER A 10 10.79 -0.71 -26.12
N LYS A 11 10.06 -1.72 -25.65
CA LYS A 11 8.80 -1.54 -24.93
C LYS A 11 9.06 -0.60 -23.75
N HIS A 12 8.53 0.61 -23.81
CA HIS A 12 8.61 1.57 -22.71
C HIS A 12 7.91 0.97 -21.48
N LEU A 13 8.69 0.74 -20.41
CA LEU A 13 8.18 0.48 -19.07
C LEU A 13 7.63 1.81 -18.53
N THR A 14 6.33 1.88 -18.26
CA THR A 14 5.64 3.12 -17.87
C THR A 14 5.24 3.10 -16.39
N CYS A 15 5.41 4.23 -15.70
CA CYS A 15 4.79 4.52 -14.41
C CYS A 15 3.60 5.45 -14.68
N SER A 16 2.50 5.32 -13.94
CA SER A 16 1.26 6.02 -14.28
C SER A 16 0.44 6.45 -13.06
N TYR A 17 -0.32 7.53 -13.25
CA TYR A 17 -1.31 8.04 -12.31
C TYR A 17 -2.52 8.54 -13.11
N LYS A 18 -3.73 8.17 -12.70
CA LYS A 18 -4.98 8.69 -13.29
C LYS A 18 -5.72 9.50 -12.21
N SER A 19 -5.70 10.82 -12.34
CA SER A 19 -6.51 11.73 -11.51
C SER A 19 -7.96 11.73 -11.99
N PHE A 20 -8.93 11.73 -11.07
CA PHE A 20 -10.35 11.89 -11.40
C PHE A 20 -10.86 13.24 -10.92
N GLY A 21 -11.47 14.00 -11.82
CA GLY A 21 -12.29 15.17 -11.53
C GLY A 21 -13.70 14.97 -12.05
N SER A 22 -14.69 15.22 -11.19
CA SER A 22 -16.13 15.41 -11.43
C SER A 22 -17.05 14.18 -11.63
N SER A 23 -18.28 14.43 -11.18
CA SER A 23 -19.43 13.59 -10.84
C SER A 23 -19.97 12.69 -11.97
N ILE A 24 -20.38 11.47 -11.61
CA ILE A 24 -21.14 10.57 -12.49
C ILE A 24 -22.62 10.89 -12.34
N GLU A 25 -23.22 11.52 -13.35
CA GLU A 25 -24.66 11.46 -13.60
C GLU A 25 -24.98 10.22 -14.44
N LEU A 26 -25.90 9.40 -13.93
CA LEU A 26 -26.52 8.27 -14.63
C LEU A 26 -27.54 8.79 -15.65
N ALA A 27 -27.50 8.25 -16.87
CA ALA A 27 -28.66 8.25 -17.76
C ALA A 27 -28.75 6.94 -18.54
N ASP A 28 -29.88 6.26 -18.35
CA ASP A 28 -30.39 5.13 -19.13
C ASP A 28 -30.73 5.52 -20.58
N VAL A 29 -30.86 4.50 -21.45
CA VAL A 29 -32.03 4.21 -22.32
C VAL A 29 -31.66 3.63 -23.72
N SER A 30 -32.04 2.36 -23.88
CA SER A 30 -32.63 1.64 -25.04
C SER A 30 -31.93 1.46 -26.41
N SER A 31 -31.88 0.19 -26.84
CA SER A 31 -31.95 -0.32 -28.24
C SER A 31 -33.37 -0.12 -28.84
N PRO A 32 -33.70 -0.35 -30.15
CA PRO A 32 -33.50 -1.65 -30.84
C PRO A 32 -33.35 -1.67 -32.40
N ASP A 33 -33.17 -2.89 -32.91
CA ASP A 33 -33.58 -3.48 -34.21
C ASP A 33 -32.88 -3.19 -35.56
N GLY A 34 -32.69 -4.27 -36.35
CA GLY A 34 -32.72 -4.20 -37.82
C GLY A 34 -31.88 -5.21 -38.61
N PHE A 35 -32.46 -6.38 -38.93
CA PHE A 35 -32.03 -7.33 -39.98
C PHE A 35 -31.99 -6.70 -41.38
N THR A 36 -31.13 -7.18 -42.30
CA THR A 36 -31.49 -7.82 -43.59
C THR A 36 -30.29 -8.08 -44.52
N SER A 37 -30.43 -9.16 -45.30
CA SER A 37 -29.54 -9.69 -46.34
C SER A 37 -30.07 -9.43 -47.75
N SER A 38 -29.20 -9.42 -48.77
CA SER A 38 -29.40 -9.84 -50.19
C SER A 38 -28.13 -9.53 -51.00
N HIS A 39 -27.44 -10.52 -51.57
CA HIS A 39 -27.49 -11.01 -52.97
C HIS A 39 -27.13 -9.97 -54.04
N ASP A 40 -26.03 -10.18 -54.79
CA ASP A 40 -26.09 -10.47 -56.23
C ASP A 40 -24.75 -10.91 -56.86
N ASP A 41 -24.83 -11.41 -58.08
CA ASP A 41 -24.08 -12.47 -58.77
C ASP A 41 -23.13 -11.98 -59.91
N ARG A 42 -22.19 -12.86 -60.35
CA ARG A 42 -21.48 -12.94 -61.67
C ARG A 42 -20.34 -11.93 -61.99
N ASP A 43 -19.29 -12.20 -62.78
CA ASP A 43 -19.05 -13.14 -63.90
C ASP A 43 -17.53 -13.33 -64.23
N GLN A 44 -17.21 -14.49 -64.84
CA GLN A 44 -16.11 -14.94 -65.75
C GLN A 44 -14.77 -14.17 -65.97
N SER A 45 -13.63 -14.92 -66.02
CA SER A 45 -12.98 -15.38 -67.29
C SER A 45 -11.48 -15.82 -67.18
N GLN A 46 -11.18 -16.92 -67.88
CA GLN A 46 -9.98 -17.27 -68.70
C GLN A 46 -8.63 -17.79 -68.11
N ASP A 47 -8.40 -19.07 -68.46
CA ASP A 47 -7.20 -19.93 -68.62
C ASP A 47 -6.05 -19.34 -69.49
N PRO A 48 -4.79 -19.89 -69.58
CA PRO A 48 -4.52 -21.32 -69.94
C PRO A 48 -3.19 -22.04 -69.54
N VAL A 49 -3.30 -23.38 -69.49
CA VAL A 49 -2.49 -24.49 -70.12
C VAL A 49 -0.94 -24.51 -70.02
N GLN A 50 -0.37 -25.68 -69.64
CA GLN A 50 0.67 -26.41 -70.41
C GLN A 50 0.70 -27.94 -70.13
N LEU A 51 1.00 -28.67 -71.22
CA LEU A 51 0.97 -30.12 -71.50
C LEU A 51 2.30 -30.84 -71.17
N LYS A 52 2.24 -32.19 -71.07
CA LYS A 52 3.10 -33.24 -71.71
C LYS A 52 3.18 -34.49 -70.82
N GLU A 53 3.24 -35.75 -71.26
CA GLU A 53 3.20 -36.47 -72.54
C GLU A 53 3.03 -37.98 -72.17
N LEU A 54 2.25 -38.73 -72.94
CA LEU A 54 2.21 -40.21 -73.07
C LEU A 54 3.21 -40.60 -74.20
N PRO A 55 3.67 -41.87 -74.43
CA PRO A 55 2.75 -42.99 -74.76
C PRO A 55 3.22 -44.48 -74.64
N SER A 56 2.22 -45.38 -74.65
CA SER A 56 2.03 -46.58 -75.52
C SER A 56 2.99 -47.79 -75.59
N GLY A 57 2.37 -48.98 -75.50
CA GLY A 57 2.68 -50.21 -76.29
C GLY A 57 2.81 -51.45 -75.40
N SER A 58 2.29 -52.65 -75.68
CA SER A 58 1.59 -53.28 -76.81
C SER A 58 1.08 -54.68 -76.37
N GLN A 59 0.23 -55.30 -77.19
CA GLN A 59 -0.54 -56.55 -77.01
C GLN A 59 0.29 -57.85 -76.97
N GLU A 60 -0.20 -58.91 -76.28
CA GLU A 60 -0.66 -60.20 -76.87
C GLU A 60 -1.14 -61.23 -75.80
N PRO A 61 -1.92 -62.28 -76.17
CA PRO A 61 -2.87 -63.00 -75.28
C PRO A 61 -2.48 -64.47 -74.94
N PHE A 62 -3.41 -65.22 -74.31
CA PHE A 62 -3.39 -66.64 -73.85
C PHE A 62 -2.82 -66.85 -72.43
N GLU A 63 -3.41 -67.59 -71.48
CA GLU A 63 -4.44 -68.65 -71.45
C GLU A 63 -4.94 -68.79 -69.98
N PRO A 64 -6.18 -69.25 -69.69
CA PRO A 64 -6.70 -69.30 -68.32
C PRO A 64 -6.60 -70.72 -67.74
N THR A 65 -5.81 -70.91 -66.69
CA THR A 65 -5.89 -72.12 -65.85
C THR A 65 -6.41 -71.79 -64.46
N LYS A 66 -7.68 -72.19 -64.27
CA LYS A 66 -8.35 -72.38 -62.99
C LYS A 66 -7.44 -73.15 -62.01
N LEU A 67 -7.20 -72.57 -60.85
CA LEU A 67 -7.03 -73.34 -59.62
C LEU A 67 -8.08 -72.88 -58.61
N LYS A 68 -8.77 -73.89 -58.06
CA LYS A 68 -9.91 -73.86 -57.16
C LYS A 68 -9.60 -73.17 -55.83
N GLU A 69 -10.59 -72.39 -55.36
CA GLU A 69 -11.24 -72.48 -54.04
C GLU A 69 -10.50 -73.22 -52.92
N MET A 70 -10.13 -72.53 -51.83
CA MET A 70 -10.85 -72.46 -50.53
C MET A 70 -9.94 -71.95 -49.40
N ASP A 71 -10.56 -71.16 -48.50
CA ASP A 71 -10.18 -70.81 -47.12
C ASP A 71 -8.92 -69.97 -46.86
N GLU A 72 -9.12 -68.71 -46.45
CA GLU A 72 -9.06 -68.33 -45.02
C GLU A 72 -9.44 -66.85 -44.82
N GLN A 73 -10.49 -66.63 -44.02
CA GLN A 73 -10.72 -65.34 -43.37
C GLN A 73 -9.53 -65.00 -42.48
N CYS A 74 -8.88 -63.86 -42.72
CA CYS A 74 -8.33 -63.06 -41.63
C CYS A 74 -8.00 -61.63 -42.05
N CYS A 75 -8.57 -60.68 -41.31
CA CYS A 75 -8.09 -59.32 -41.09
C CYS A 75 -8.22 -58.30 -42.24
N ALA A 76 -9.33 -57.55 -42.24
CA ALA A 76 -9.40 -56.23 -42.87
C ALA A 76 -10.06 -55.21 -41.92
N LEU A 77 -9.19 -54.51 -41.18
CA LEU A 77 -9.28 -53.14 -40.65
C LEU A 77 -10.63 -52.60 -40.11
N ASP A 78 -10.83 -52.74 -38.79
CA ASP A 78 -11.59 -51.78 -37.95
C ASP A 78 -10.66 -51.01 -36.98
N THR A 79 -9.35 -51.14 -37.17
CA THR A 79 -8.31 -50.61 -36.29
C THR A 79 -8.12 -49.09 -36.29
N PRO A 80 -8.36 -48.29 -37.35
CA PRO A 80 -8.10 -46.85 -37.26
C PRO A 80 -9.15 -46.13 -36.39
N VAL A 81 -10.44 -46.50 -36.49
CA VAL A 81 -11.52 -45.81 -35.76
C VAL A 81 -11.40 -45.99 -34.25
N GLN A 82 -11.06 -47.20 -33.80
CA GLN A 82 -10.85 -47.47 -32.37
C GLN A 82 -9.63 -46.72 -31.82
N VAL A 83 -8.54 -46.64 -32.59
CA VAL A 83 -7.34 -45.90 -32.18
C VAL A 83 -7.65 -44.40 -32.08
N TYR A 84 -8.36 -43.81 -33.05
CA TYR A 84 -8.75 -42.39 -32.98
C TYR A 84 -9.72 -42.10 -31.83
N ALA A 85 -10.68 -42.98 -31.57
CA ALA A 85 -11.63 -42.81 -30.46
C ALA A 85 -10.92 -42.84 -29.09
N VAL A 86 -9.98 -43.77 -28.89
CA VAL A 86 -9.19 -43.86 -27.65
C VAL A 86 -8.29 -42.63 -27.49
N SER A 87 -7.62 -42.17 -28.55
CA SER A 87 -6.81 -40.95 -28.51
C SER A 87 -7.65 -39.70 -28.20
N PHE A 88 -8.88 -39.61 -28.74
CA PHE A 88 -9.77 -38.47 -28.49
C PHE A 88 -10.29 -38.46 -27.05
N ILE A 89 -10.69 -39.61 -26.52
CA ILE A 89 -11.10 -39.74 -25.10
C ILE A 89 -9.94 -39.42 -24.17
N PHE A 90 -8.74 -39.91 -24.48
CA PHE A 90 -7.54 -39.59 -23.71
C PHE A 90 -7.21 -38.09 -23.75
N ALA A 91 -7.29 -37.45 -24.93
CA ALA A 91 -7.06 -36.02 -25.08
C ALA A 91 -8.10 -35.19 -24.30
N ILE A 92 -9.38 -35.57 -24.32
CA ILE A 92 -10.42 -34.92 -23.51
C ILE A 92 -10.13 -35.14 -22.02
N GLY A 93 -9.82 -36.36 -21.61
CA GLY A 93 -9.49 -36.69 -20.22
C GLY A 93 -8.31 -35.87 -19.68
N VAL A 94 -7.24 -35.75 -20.48
CA VAL A 94 -6.07 -34.92 -20.16
C VAL A 94 -6.42 -33.43 -20.16
N THR A 95 -7.22 -32.96 -21.11
CA THR A 95 -7.62 -31.54 -21.17
C THR A 95 -8.50 -31.17 -19.98
N VAL A 96 -9.48 -32.02 -19.65
CA VAL A 96 -10.29 -31.87 -18.45
C VAL A 96 -9.41 -31.93 -17.21
N ALA A 97 -8.52 -32.93 -17.08
CA ALA A 97 -7.62 -33.02 -15.94
C ALA A 97 -6.74 -31.78 -15.79
N LEU A 98 -6.14 -31.28 -16.87
CA LEU A 98 -5.32 -30.06 -16.87
C LEU A 98 -6.13 -28.80 -16.57
N VAL A 99 -7.33 -28.65 -17.14
CA VAL A 99 -8.21 -27.52 -16.84
C VAL A 99 -8.66 -27.58 -15.38
N THR A 100 -9.04 -28.77 -14.90
CA THR A 100 -9.43 -28.95 -13.50
C THR A 100 -8.24 -28.71 -12.58
N GLU A 101 -7.03 -29.15 -12.94
CA GLU A 101 -5.80 -28.88 -12.21
C GLU A 101 -5.45 -27.39 -12.22
N ILE A 102 -5.63 -26.66 -13.32
CA ILE A 102 -5.41 -25.20 -13.39
C ILE A 102 -6.43 -24.43 -12.54
N TYR A 103 -7.69 -24.88 -12.50
CA TYR A 103 -8.74 -24.26 -11.69
C TYR A 103 -8.72 -24.69 -10.22
N LEU A 104 -8.19 -25.88 -9.91
CA LEU A 104 -8.13 -26.45 -8.56
C LEU A 104 -6.75 -26.34 -7.93
N THR A 105 -5.68 -26.09 -8.68
CA THR A 105 -4.36 -25.82 -8.08
C THR A 105 -4.54 -24.54 -7.28
N PRO A 106 -4.43 -24.63 -5.94
CA PRO A 106 -4.52 -23.42 -5.15
C PRO A 106 -3.32 -22.58 -5.55
N LEU A 107 -3.58 -21.38 -6.09
CA LEU A 107 -2.73 -20.24 -5.78
C LEU A 107 -2.40 -20.39 -4.29
N ALA A 108 -1.13 -20.57 -3.95
CA ALA A 108 -0.71 -20.70 -2.57
C ALA A 108 -0.93 -19.33 -1.90
N PHE A 109 -2.17 -19.04 -1.54
CA PHE A 109 -2.53 -17.92 -0.72
C PHE A 109 -2.07 -18.28 0.67
N ILE A 110 -0.93 -17.72 1.08
CA ILE A 110 -0.61 -17.63 2.49
C ILE A 110 -1.70 -16.74 3.08
N LYS A 111 -2.70 -17.36 3.68
CA LYS A 111 -3.73 -16.67 4.43
C LYS A 111 -3.11 -16.26 5.75
N GLY A 112 -3.20 -14.99 6.09
CA GLY A 112 -2.57 -14.51 7.30
C GLY A 112 -2.98 -13.10 7.65
N VAL A 113 -2.95 -12.84 8.95
CA VAL A 113 -2.99 -11.51 9.52
C VAL A 113 -1.63 -11.28 10.17
N VAL A 114 -1.08 -10.10 9.99
CA VAL A 114 0.14 -9.66 10.69
C VAL A 114 -0.11 -8.27 11.22
N SER A 115 0.20 -8.06 12.50
CA SER A 115 0.14 -6.76 13.15
C SER A 115 1.28 -6.65 14.16
N ASP A 116 1.54 -5.44 14.67
CA ASP A 116 2.59 -5.20 15.67
C ASP A 116 2.29 -5.83 17.05
N HIS A 117 1.14 -6.48 17.24
CA HIS A 117 0.76 -7.08 18.51
C HIS A 117 0.05 -8.43 18.33
N GLU A 118 0.54 -9.48 19.00
CA GLU A 118 0.04 -10.86 18.88
C GLU A 118 -1.47 -10.99 19.12
N ARG A 119 -2.02 -10.30 20.13
CA ARG A 119 -3.46 -10.31 20.42
C ARG A 119 -4.29 -9.74 19.27
N CYS A 120 -3.80 -8.68 18.61
CA CYS A 120 -4.53 -8.05 17.51
C CYS A 120 -4.43 -8.87 16.23
N THR A 121 -3.29 -9.54 16.01
CA THR A 121 -3.14 -10.56 14.98
C THR A 121 -4.15 -11.69 15.18
N ALA A 122 -4.16 -12.32 16.36
CA ALA A 122 -5.07 -13.42 16.68
C ALA A 122 -6.55 -13.00 16.57
N LEU A 123 -6.88 -11.77 16.95
CA LEU A 123 -8.23 -11.25 16.82
C LEU A 123 -8.64 -11.07 15.35
N GLY A 124 -7.75 -10.57 14.49
CA GLY A 124 -7.99 -10.50 13.05
C GLY A 124 -8.11 -11.90 12.40
N GLU A 125 -7.27 -12.85 12.81
CA GLU A 125 -7.38 -14.25 12.36
C GLU A 125 -8.72 -14.86 12.72
N LYS A 126 -9.21 -14.59 13.94
CA LYS A 126 -10.53 -15.04 14.37
C LYS A 126 -11.65 -14.44 13.51
N VAL A 127 -11.55 -13.18 13.11
CA VAL A 127 -12.51 -12.57 12.18
C VAL A 127 -12.53 -13.29 10.83
N LEU A 128 -11.36 -13.67 10.30
CA LEU A 128 -11.29 -14.48 9.07
C LEU A 128 -11.92 -15.88 9.25
N GLN A 129 -11.71 -16.51 10.42
CA GLN A 129 -12.31 -17.81 10.75
C GLN A 129 -13.85 -17.72 10.86
N ASP A 130 -14.34 -16.61 11.40
CA ASP A 130 -15.77 -16.29 11.53
C ASP A 130 -16.40 -15.79 10.22
N ARG A 131 -15.70 -15.99 9.08
CA ARG A 131 -16.12 -15.62 7.71
C ARG A 131 -16.26 -14.12 7.46
N GLY A 132 -15.57 -13.29 8.25
CA GLY A 132 -15.37 -11.89 7.92
C GLY A 132 -14.41 -11.71 6.73
N SER A 133 -14.44 -10.52 6.13
CA SER A 133 -13.58 -10.18 5.00
C SER A 133 -12.17 -9.85 5.47
N SER A 134 -11.20 -9.81 4.55
CA SER A 134 -9.85 -9.32 4.85
C SER A 134 -9.88 -7.89 5.39
N VAL A 135 -10.83 -7.07 4.93
CA VAL A 135 -11.01 -5.70 5.40
C VAL A 135 -11.62 -5.68 6.80
N ASP A 136 -12.60 -6.53 7.11
CA ASP A 136 -13.14 -6.67 8.47
C ASP A 136 -12.02 -7.07 9.46
N ALA A 137 -11.21 -8.07 9.11
CA ALA A 137 -10.07 -8.51 9.92
C ALA A 137 -9.03 -7.39 10.12
N ALA A 138 -8.73 -6.62 9.06
CA ALA A 138 -7.82 -5.49 9.14
C ALA A 138 -8.35 -4.38 10.06
N ILE A 139 -9.66 -4.09 10.00
CA ILE A 139 -10.30 -3.07 10.85
C ILE A 139 -10.23 -3.48 12.32
N VAL A 140 -10.62 -4.72 12.65
CA VAL A 140 -10.58 -5.20 14.04
C VAL A 140 -9.16 -5.17 14.59
N ALA A 141 -8.17 -5.63 13.81
CA ALA A 141 -6.77 -5.60 14.21
C ALA A 141 -6.26 -4.15 14.39
N ALA A 142 -6.64 -3.22 13.52
CA ALA A 142 -6.24 -1.81 13.62
C ALA A 142 -6.85 -1.11 14.85
N LEU A 143 -8.14 -1.36 15.13
CA LEU A 143 -8.80 -0.85 16.35
C LEU A 143 -8.19 -1.47 17.61
N CYS A 144 -7.91 -2.78 17.60
CA CYS A 144 -7.20 -3.45 18.68
C CYS A 144 -5.82 -2.83 18.93
N LEU A 145 -5.04 -2.54 17.88
CA LEU A 145 -3.75 -1.86 18.02
C LEU A 145 -3.89 -0.50 18.68
N GLY A 146 -4.94 0.27 18.33
CA GLY A 146 -5.23 1.55 18.99
C GLY A 146 -5.55 1.45 20.48
N ILE A 147 -5.96 0.26 20.94
CA ILE A 147 -6.24 -0.03 22.36
C ILE A 147 -4.97 -0.50 23.06
N VAL A 148 -4.25 -1.47 22.49
CA VAL A 148 -3.10 -2.11 23.18
C VAL A 148 -1.77 -1.35 23.00
N HIS A 149 -1.64 -0.56 21.93
CA HIS A 149 -0.54 0.36 21.66
C HIS A 149 -1.06 1.82 21.59
N PRO A 150 -1.64 2.35 22.68
CA PRO A 150 -2.25 3.68 22.72
C PRO A 150 -1.21 4.81 22.57
N HIS A 151 0.08 4.50 22.70
CA HIS A 151 1.17 5.43 22.41
C HIS A 151 1.42 5.59 20.90
N VAL A 152 0.87 4.74 20.04
CA VAL A 152 1.17 4.72 18.60
C VAL A 152 0.00 5.18 17.75
N SER A 153 -1.17 4.58 17.96
CA SER A 153 -2.36 4.76 17.12
C SER A 153 -3.62 4.78 18.00
N GLY A 154 -4.77 5.11 17.43
CA GLY A 154 -6.04 5.15 18.14
C GLY A 154 -7.12 5.90 17.38
N VAL A 155 -8.37 5.81 17.84
CA VAL A 155 -9.53 6.46 17.18
C VAL A 155 -9.42 7.99 17.12
N GLY A 156 -8.61 8.60 17.99
CA GLY A 156 -8.25 10.02 17.93
C GLY A 156 -7.17 10.35 16.88
N GLY A 157 -6.73 9.38 16.09
CA GLY A 157 -5.70 9.47 15.06
C GLY A 157 -6.23 9.38 13.63
N GLY A 158 -5.35 8.94 12.73
CA GLY A 158 -5.66 8.75 11.32
C GLY A 158 -4.70 7.75 10.66
N GLY A 159 -4.74 7.68 9.33
CA GLY A 159 -3.90 6.75 8.60
C GLY A 159 -4.27 6.56 7.14
N VAL A 160 -3.68 5.53 6.54
CA VAL A 160 -3.87 5.17 5.14
C VAL A 160 -4.02 3.66 5.02
N MET A 161 -4.96 3.22 4.17
CA MET A 161 -5.20 1.80 3.88
C MET A 161 -5.15 1.56 2.36
N LEU A 162 -4.38 0.56 1.94
CA LEU A 162 -4.44 0.01 0.58
C LEU A 162 -5.25 -1.28 0.62
N VAL A 163 -6.23 -1.39 -0.27
CA VAL A 163 -6.99 -2.63 -0.51
C VAL A 163 -6.81 -3.02 -1.96
N HIS A 164 -6.17 -4.16 -2.21
CA HIS A 164 -6.05 -4.76 -3.53
C HIS A 164 -7.07 -5.90 -3.67
N ASP A 165 -7.92 -5.81 -4.69
CA ASP A 165 -8.86 -6.85 -5.12
C ASP A 165 -8.23 -7.62 -6.29
N SER A 166 -7.74 -8.83 -6.00
CA SER A 166 -7.05 -9.66 -6.99
C SER A 166 -7.98 -10.18 -8.08
N ARG A 167 -9.29 -10.29 -7.83
CA ARG A 167 -10.26 -10.72 -8.86
C ARG A 167 -10.46 -9.63 -9.91
N ARG A 168 -10.53 -8.38 -9.46
CA ARG A 168 -10.71 -7.21 -10.35
C ARG A 168 -9.38 -6.65 -10.85
N ASN A 169 -8.27 -7.08 -10.27
CA ASN A 169 -6.94 -6.50 -10.44
C ASN A 169 -6.98 -4.96 -10.21
N GLN A 170 -7.59 -4.54 -9.11
CA GLN A 170 -7.79 -3.14 -8.78
C GLN A 170 -7.36 -2.87 -7.35
N THR A 171 -6.61 -1.79 -7.16
CA THR A 171 -6.21 -1.32 -5.83
C THR A 171 -6.88 0.01 -5.54
N LYS A 172 -7.39 0.17 -4.32
CA LYS A 172 -7.85 1.46 -3.81
C LYS A 172 -7.03 1.88 -2.61
N VAL A 173 -6.73 3.17 -2.57
CA VAL A 173 -6.17 3.86 -1.42
C VAL A 173 -7.31 4.55 -0.69
N ILE A 174 -7.44 4.28 0.60
CA ILE A 174 -8.38 4.95 1.50
C ILE A 174 -7.52 5.81 2.42
N ASN A 175 -7.46 7.10 2.14
CA ASN A 175 -6.72 8.07 2.92
C ASN A 175 -7.66 8.69 3.97
N PHE A 176 -7.43 8.29 5.22
CA PHE A 176 -8.15 8.77 6.39
C PHE A 176 -7.19 9.48 7.35
N GLN A 177 -6.17 10.13 6.80
CA GLN A 177 -5.36 11.07 7.54
C GLN A 177 -6.20 12.29 7.92
N GLY A 178 -6.01 12.76 9.14
CA GLY A 178 -6.70 13.93 9.65
C GLY A 178 -6.29 15.22 8.95
N SER A 179 -7.10 16.25 9.09
CA SER A 179 -6.88 17.58 8.54
C SER A 179 -6.66 18.63 9.64
N ALA A 180 -6.07 19.76 9.28
CA ALA A 180 -6.01 20.92 10.14
C ALA A 180 -7.43 21.49 10.41
N PRO A 181 -7.75 21.92 11.65
CA PRO A 181 -8.99 22.66 11.92
C PRO A 181 -9.08 23.94 11.07
N GLN A 182 -10.29 24.37 10.73
CA GLN A 182 -10.50 25.56 9.89
C GLN A 182 -10.04 26.86 10.59
N ALA A 183 -10.12 26.91 11.92
CA ALA A 183 -9.72 28.08 12.69
C ALA A 183 -8.21 28.15 12.98
N LEU A 184 -7.43 27.12 12.61
CA LEU A 184 -6.01 27.07 12.90
C LEU A 184 -5.20 27.88 11.88
N THR A 185 -4.49 28.89 12.35
CA THR A 185 -3.62 29.73 11.51
C THR A 185 -2.15 29.54 11.86
N GLU A 186 -1.26 29.83 10.90
CA GLU A 186 0.18 29.74 11.08
C GLU A 186 0.68 30.63 12.24
N ASP A 187 0.11 31.81 12.43
CA ASP A 187 0.49 32.74 13.50
C ASP A 187 0.28 32.14 14.90
N MET A 188 -0.70 31.24 15.08
CA MET A 188 -0.97 30.58 16.36
C MET A 188 0.14 29.61 16.76
N VAL A 189 0.88 29.08 15.80
CA VAL A 189 1.95 28.08 16.01
C VAL A 189 3.36 28.66 15.84
N GLN A 190 3.47 29.93 15.44
CA GLN A 190 4.75 30.63 15.24
C GLN A 190 5.52 30.95 16.53
N ASN A 191 4.90 30.97 17.71
CA ASN A 191 5.59 31.30 18.96
C ASN A 191 5.91 30.04 19.78
N ALA A 192 7.11 29.47 19.56
CA ALA A 192 7.55 28.19 20.13
C ALA A 192 7.52 28.12 21.68
N SER A 193 7.68 29.26 22.37
CA SER A 193 7.77 29.29 23.84
C SER A 193 6.47 29.01 24.56
N ASP A 194 5.31 29.11 23.89
CA ASP A 194 3.98 28.99 24.51
C ASP A 194 2.97 28.18 23.65
N VAL A 195 3.44 27.32 22.73
CA VAL A 195 2.52 26.54 21.90
C VAL A 195 1.74 25.55 22.76
N LYS A 196 0.44 25.78 22.85
CA LYS A 196 -0.47 24.99 23.67
C LYS A 196 -0.73 23.63 23.03
N ALA A 197 -0.80 22.57 23.86
CA ALA A 197 -0.97 21.20 23.38
C ALA A 197 -2.21 21.01 22.47
N GLY A 198 -3.30 21.76 22.72
CA GLY A 198 -4.50 21.69 21.91
C GLY A 198 -4.32 22.15 20.46
N LEU A 199 -3.33 23.01 20.18
CA LEU A 199 -3.04 23.46 18.81
C LEU A 199 -2.40 22.36 17.95
N PHE A 200 -1.89 21.29 18.56
CA PHE A 200 -1.33 20.16 17.81
C PHE A 200 -2.39 19.18 17.30
N VAL A 201 -3.63 19.29 17.79
CA VAL A 201 -4.71 18.36 17.47
C VAL A 201 -5.34 18.75 16.13
N GLY A 202 -5.33 17.83 15.18
CA GLY A 202 -6.17 17.92 13.99
C GLY A 202 -7.35 16.96 14.05
N VAL A 203 -8.19 17.02 13.01
CA VAL A 203 -9.45 16.27 12.97
C VAL A 203 -9.20 14.76 12.90
N PRO A 204 -9.69 13.94 13.86
CA PRO A 204 -9.49 12.49 13.82
C PRO A 204 -10.19 11.79 12.64
N GLY A 205 -9.42 11.07 11.82
CA GLY A 205 -9.93 10.40 10.63
C GLY A 205 -10.10 8.88 10.75
N MET A 206 -9.52 8.25 11.78
CA MET A 206 -9.40 6.78 11.85
C MET A 206 -10.75 6.06 11.74
N LEU A 207 -11.73 6.41 12.57
CA LEU A 207 -12.99 5.66 12.61
C LEU A 207 -13.80 5.82 11.31
N LEU A 208 -13.84 7.02 10.72
CA LEU A 208 -14.52 7.26 9.44
C LEU A 208 -13.82 6.51 8.29
N GLY A 209 -12.48 6.45 8.31
CA GLY A 209 -11.68 5.71 7.33
C GLY A 209 -11.97 4.22 7.31
N LEU A 210 -11.95 3.62 8.50
CA LEU A 210 -12.24 2.20 8.68
C LEU A 210 -13.70 1.89 8.34
N HIS A 211 -14.64 2.77 8.71
CA HIS A 211 -16.04 2.63 8.32
C HIS A 211 -16.21 2.72 6.79
N ARG A 212 -15.51 3.63 6.13
CA ARG A 212 -15.52 3.76 4.67
C ARG A 212 -14.98 2.51 3.99
N ALA A 213 -13.91 1.91 4.50
CA ALA A 213 -13.36 0.64 4.03
C ALA A 213 -14.36 -0.50 4.20
N HIS A 214 -14.99 -0.62 5.38
CA HIS A 214 -16.03 -1.60 5.67
C HIS A 214 -17.22 -1.47 4.72
N ARG A 215 -17.67 -0.24 4.42
CA ARG A 215 -18.76 -0.02 3.45
C ARG A 215 -18.41 -0.48 2.02
N LEU A 216 -17.14 -0.52 1.66
CA LEU A 216 -16.67 -0.92 0.33
C LEU A 216 -16.39 -2.42 0.21
N TYR A 217 -15.91 -3.05 1.29
CA TYR A 217 -15.33 -4.40 1.26
C TYR A 217 -15.69 -5.28 2.48
N GLY A 218 -16.44 -4.74 3.44
CA GLY A 218 -16.86 -5.45 4.64
C GLY A 218 -17.95 -6.48 4.35
N SER A 219 -18.03 -7.49 5.21
CA SER A 219 -18.96 -8.61 5.11
C SER A 219 -19.74 -8.86 6.40
N LEU A 220 -19.11 -8.66 7.56
CA LEU A 220 -19.79 -8.67 8.85
C LEU A 220 -20.61 -7.39 9.05
N SER A 221 -21.42 -7.34 10.11
CA SER A 221 -22.00 -6.06 10.52
C SER A 221 -20.91 -5.17 11.14
N TRP A 222 -21.03 -3.85 10.97
CA TRP A 222 -20.11 -2.90 11.59
C TRP A 222 -20.05 -3.07 13.12
N ASP A 223 -21.19 -3.33 13.75
CA ASP A 223 -21.27 -3.50 15.20
C ASP A 223 -20.54 -4.78 15.67
N ASP A 224 -20.60 -5.88 14.91
CA ASP A 224 -19.82 -7.10 15.21
C ASP A 224 -18.32 -6.85 15.09
N VAL A 225 -17.88 -6.13 14.04
CA VAL A 225 -16.47 -5.75 13.86
C VAL A 225 -15.99 -4.90 15.03
N VAL A 226 -16.72 -3.85 15.39
CA VAL A 226 -16.29 -2.89 16.40
C VAL A 226 -16.37 -3.46 17.82
N SER A 227 -17.43 -4.20 18.16
CA SER A 227 -17.59 -4.83 19.48
C SER A 227 -16.43 -5.76 19.83
N ARG A 228 -15.91 -6.52 18.85
CA ARG A 228 -14.74 -7.39 19.05
C ARG A 228 -13.49 -6.63 19.49
N ALA A 229 -13.28 -5.43 18.97
CA ALA A 229 -12.20 -4.57 19.43
C ALA A 229 -12.55 -3.92 20.78
N ALA A 230 -13.80 -3.47 20.97
CA ALA A 230 -14.28 -2.90 22.23
C ALA A 230 -14.10 -3.86 23.42
N ASP A 231 -14.31 -5.16 23.22
CA ASP A 231 -14.07 -6.18 24.24
C ASP A 231 -12.62 -6.18 24.73
N VAL A 232 -11.64 -5.92 23.87
CA VAL A 232 -10.23 -5.80 24.28
C VAL A 232 -10.04 -4.63 25.26
N ALA A 233 -10.68 -3.49 25.01
CA ALA A 233 -10.61 -2.31 25.87
C ALA A 233 -11.35 -2.51 27.20
N ARG A 234 -12.52 -3.17 27.15
CA ARG A 234 -13.36 -3.50 28.30
C ARG A 234 -12.72 -4.53 29.22
N GLU A 235 -12.26 -5.63 28.64
CA GLU A 235 -11.63 -6.72 29.38
C GLU A 235 -10.26 -6.25 29.90
N GLY A 236 -9.51 -5.48 29.10
CA GLY A 236 -8.17 -5.03 29.44
C GLY A 236 -7.07 -5.94 28.88
N PHE A 237 -5.83 -5.48 28.98
CA PHE A 237 -4.65 -6.12 28.39
C PHE A 237 -3.40 -5.90 29.26
N ASN A 238 -2.39 -6.73 29.03
CA ASN A 238 -1.07 -6.55 29.65
C ASN A 238 -0.26 -5.52 28.87
N VAL A 239 0.34 -4.57 29.57
CA VAL A 239 1.23 -3.56 29.01
C VAL A 239 2.42 -4.25 28.34
N SER A 240 2.59 -4.00 27.05
CA SER A 240 3.68 -4.55 26.23
C SER A 240 5.02 -3.85 26.53
N GLN A 241 6.12 -4.41 26.04
CA GLN A 241 7.45 -3.80 26.19
C GLN A 241 7.52 -2.43 25.51
N SER A 242 6.92 -2.30 24.33
CA SER A 242 6.87 -1.04 23.58
C SER A 242 6.09 0.02 24.35
N LEU A 243 4.92 -0.32 24.90
CA LEU A 243 4.12 0.61 25.69
C LEU A 243 4.85 1.00 26.98
N ALA A 244 5.44 0.04 27.72
CA ALA A 244 6.21 0.35 28.93
C ALA A 244 7.40 1.28 28.64
N ALA A 245 8.10 1.07 27.54
CA ALA A 245 9.19 1.94 27.11
C ALA A 245 8.68 3.37 26.81
N ALA A 246 7.56 3.50 26.09
CA ALA A 246 6.95 4.80 25.82
C ALA A 246 6.48 5.51 27.09
N ILE A 247 5.88 4.78 28.04
CA ILE A 247 5.48 5.33 29.34
C ILE A 247 6.70 5.81 30.13
N SER A 248 7.82 5.07 30.11
CA SER A 248 9.04 5.45 30.83
C SER A 248 9.70 6.73 30.29
N GLN A 249 9.42 7.11 29.05
CA GLN A 249 9.88 8.35 28.43
C GLN A 249 8.97 9.55 28.76
N LEU A 250 7.81 9.32 29.39
CA LEU A 250 6.97 10.40 29.89
C LEU A 250 7.65 11.03 31.10
N GLU A 251 7.99 12.31 30.99
CA GLU A 251 8.48 13.10 32.12
C GLU A 251 7.34 13.28 33.13
N THR A 252 7.36 12.48 34.20
CA THR A 252 6.27 12.38 35.19
C THR A 252 5.88 13.72 35.82
N GLU A 253 6.82 14.67 35.87
CA GLU A 253 6.63 16.03 36.39
C GLU A 253 5.92 16.97 35.40
N LYS A 254 5.97 16.68 34.09
CA LYS A 254 5.36 17.50 33.02
C LYS A 254 4.06 16.93 32.47
N ILE A 255 3.62 15.76 32.94
CA ILE A 255 2.37 15.13 32.52
C ILE A 255 1.31 15.31 33.61
N GLU A 256 0.14 15.81 33.21
CA GLU A 256 -1.00 16.10 34.08
C GLU A 256 -2.30 15.51 33.53
N GLY A 257 -3.31 15.41 34.40
CA GLY A 257 -4.66 14.97 34.03
C GLY A 257 -4.75 13.50 33.64
N ARG A 258 -5.76 13.18 32.82
CA ARG A 258 -6.17 11.79 32.54
C ARG A 258 -5.05 10.91 31.96
N LEU A 259 -4.11 11.47 31.19
CA LEU A 259 -2.97 10.70 30.69
C LEU A 259 -2.11 10.17 31.85
N ARG A 260 -1.86 11.02 32.85
CA ARG A 260 -1.14 10.63 34.07
C ARG A 260 -1.93 9.59 34.85
N ASP A 261 -3.23 9.81 35.03
CA ASP A 261 -4.08 8.92 35.83
C ASP A 261 -4.15 7.50 35.24
N ILE A 262 -4.11 7.39 33.91
CA ILE A 262 -4.14 6.11 33.19
C ILE A 262 -2.78 5.40 33.25
N PHE A 263 -1.67 6.10 32.95
CA PHE A 263 -0.37 5.45 32.72
C PHE A 263 0.62 5.57 33.89
N ILE A 264 0.38 6.47 34.84
CA ILE A 264 1.18 6.72 36.04
C ILE A 264 0.26 6.78 37.27
N PRO A 265 -0.57 5.76 37.52
CA PRO A 265 -1.47 5.74 38.68
C PRO A 265 -0.67 5.81 39.98
N ASP A 266 -1.15 6.60 40.94
CA ASP A 266 -0.51 6.81 42.25
C ASP A 266 0.97 7.26 42.17
N GLY A 267 1.35 7.91 41.06
CA GLY A 267 2.73 8.35 40.83
C GLY A 267 3.68 7.25 40.36
N GLN A 268 3.18 6.03 40.09
CA GLN A 268 3.98 4.91 39.61
C GLN A 268 3.65 4.60 38.15
N ALA A 269 4.64 4.81 37.28
CA ALA A 269 4.53 4.45 35.87
C ALA A 269 4.23 2.95 35.71
N LEU A 270 3.25 2.61 34.88
CA LEU A 270 2.95 1.22 34.54
C LEU A 270 4.16 0.57 33.88
N LYS A 271 4.43 -0.68 34.24
CA LYS A 271 5.60 -1.45 33.78
C LYS A 271 5.16 -2.55 32.83
N LEU A 272 6.13 -3.17 32.16
CA LEU A 272 5.91 -4.38 31.37
C LEU A 272 5.13 -5.41 32.20
N GLY A 273 4.03 -5.93 31.64
CA GLY A 273 3.16 -6.91 32.29
C GLY A 273 2.15 -6.34 33.29
N SER A 274 2.18 -5.03 33.58
CA SER A 274 1.07 -4.37 34.30
C SER A 274 -0.24 -4.54 33.51
N TYR A 275 -1.36 -4.63 34.23
CA TYR A 275 -2.66 -4.81 33.60
C TYR A 275 -3.41 -3.48 33.50
N LEU A 276 -3.94 -3.17 32.31
CA LEU A 276 -4.63 -1.92 32.00
C LEU A 276 -6.01 -2.21 31.40
N ARG A 277 -7.01 -1.42 31.79
CA ARG A 277 -8.38 -1.42 31.24
C ARG A 277 -8.76 -0.03 30.75
N MET A 278 -9.52 0.04 29.67
CA MET A 278 -10.01 1.29 29.07
C MET A 278 -11.51 1.18 28.75
N PRO A 279 -12.39 0.98 29.75
CA PRO A 279 -13.81 0.71 29.51
C PRO A 279 -14.53 1.87 28.80
N GLY A 280 -14.18 3.12 29.08
CA GLY A 280 -14.74 4.28 28.35
C GLY A 280 -14.44 4.24 26.85
N LEU A 281 -13.27 3.73 26.46
CA LEU A 281 -12.92 3.58 25.04
C LEU A 281 -13.75 2.46 24.37
N ALA A 282 -14.13 1.42 25.13
CA ALA A 282 -15.07 0.41 24.64
C ALA A 282 -16.46 1.02 24.36
N GLU A 283 -16.94 1.88 25.26
CA GLU A 283 -18.21 2.60 25.09
C GLU A 283 -18.17 3.55 23.88
N VAL A 284 -17.05 4.25 23.66
CA VAL A 284 -16.84 5.10 22.46
C VAL A 284 -16.96 4.29 21.18
N LEU A 285 -16.35 3.11 21.14
CA LEU A 285 -16.39 2.23 19.99
C LEU A 285 -17.83 1.74 19.71
N GLU A 286 -18.53 1.27 20.74
CA GLU A 286 -19.89 0.74 20.62
C GLU A 286 -20.96 1.81 20.40
N ALA A 287 -20.70 3.06 20.80
CA ALA A 287 -21.59 4.18 20.49
C ALA A 287 -21.71 4.41 18.96
N GLY A 288 -20.76 3.91 18.17
CA GLY A 288 -20.81 3.93 16.72
C GLY A 288 -20.37 5.27 16.10
N PHE A 289 -20.13 5.22 14.79
CA PHE A 289 -19.51 6.33 14.06
C PHE A 289 -20.34 7.62 14.11
N TRP A 290 -21.68 7.53 14.13
CA TRP A 290 -22.54 8.71 14.16
C TRP A 290 -22.36 9.51 15.45
N ASN A 291 -22.33 8.83 16.61
CA ASN A 291 -22.09 9.49 17.89
C ASN A 291 -20.68 10.06 18.00
N PHE A 292 -19.70 9.42 17.34
CA PHE A 292 -18.32 9.90 17.27
C PHE A 292 -18.21 11.26 16.54
N TYR A 293 -18.81 11.39 15.36
CA TYR A 293 -18.64 12.56 14.49
C TYR A 293 -19.74 13.63 14.62
N HIS A 294 -20.95 13.25 15.03
CA HIS A 294 -22.12 14.13 15.08
C HIS A 294 -22.72 14.27 16.49
N GLY A 295 -22.28 13.43 17.44
CA GLY A 295 -22.89 13.30 18.76
C GLY A 295 -22.01 13.76 19.92
N PRO A 296 -22.28 13.25 21.14
CA PRO A 296 -21.62 13.70 22.37
C PRO A 296 -20.09 13.52 22.39
N ILE A 297 -19.55 12.53 21.66
CA ILE A 297 -18.10 12.29 21.63
C ILE A 297 -17.39 13.44 20.90
N SER A 298 -18.01 14.03 19.86
CA SER A 298 -17.48 15.23 19.19
C SER A 298 -17.45 16.46 20.12
N GLU A 299 -18.48 16.61 20.97
CA GLU A 299 -18.56 17.67 21.98
C GLU A 299 -17.47 17.52 23.04
N GLU A 300 -17.25 16.29 23.49
CA GLU A 300 -16.20 15.94 24.44
C GLU A 300 -14.81 16.25 23.88
N MET A 301 -14.54 15.89 22.62
CA MET A 301 -13.27 16.21 21.95
C MET A 301 -13.03 17.71 21.84
N GLU A 302 -14.00 18.47 21.33
CA GLU A 302 -13.91 19.93 21.23
C GLU A 302 -13.62 20.55 22.61
N LYS A 303 -14.42 20.20 23.64
CA LYS A 303 -14.26 20.72 25.00
C LYS A 303 -12.85 20.52 25.55
N GLU A 304 -12.28 19.33 25.39
CA GLU A 304 -10.95 18.99 25.89
C GLU A 304 -9.84 19.71 25.11
N VAL A 305 -9.99 19.83 23.79
CA VAL A 305 -9.04 20.57 22.94
C VAL A 305 -9.05 22.06 23.26
N ILE A 306 -10.23 22.68 23.37
CA ILE A 306 -10.38 24.10 23.73
C ILE A 306 -9.83 24.37 25.15
N ALA A 307 -10.09 23.48 26.12
CA ALA A 307 -9.55 23.60 27.47
C ALA A 307 -8.01 23.56 27.51
N LYS A 308 -7.38 22.92 26.51
CA LYS A 308 -5.92 22.90 26.31
C LYS A 308 -5.46 23.90 25.24
N GLY A 309 -6.31 24.89 24.93
CA GLY A 309 -6.00 26.04 24.10
C GLY A 309 -5.87 25.76 22.61
N GLY A 310 -6.46 24.67 22.13
CA GLY A 310 -6.61 24.38 20.72
C GLY A 310 -7.81 25.09 20.10
N VAL A 311 -8.10 24.73 18.85
CA VAL A 311 -9.12 25.36 18.00
C VAL A 311 -9.95 24.36 17.20
N LEU A 312 -9.86 23.07 17.53
CA LEU A 312 -10.69 22.04 16.92
C LEU A 312 -12.15 22.26 17.33
N THR A 313 -13.03 22.44 16.34
CA THR A 313 -14.46 22.61 16.55
C THR A 313 -15.24 21.35 16.20
N ARG A 314 -16.50 21.27 16.65
CA ARG A 314 -17.40 20.20 16.21
C ARG A 314 -17.71 20.25 14.72
N GLU A 315 -17.77 21.45 14.15
CA GLU A 315 -17.97 21.64 12.72
C GLU A 315 -16.82 21.01 11.93
N ASP A 316 -15.57 21.20 12.37
CA ASP A 316 -14.40 20.55 11.76
C ASP A 316 -14.53 19.02 11.78
N ILE A 317 -14.97 18.45 12.91
CA ILE A 317 -15.12 17.00 13.11
C ILE A 317 -16.27 16.47 12.24
N ARG A 318 -17.41 17.16 12.22
CA ARG A 318 -18.61 16.77 11.46
C ARG A 318 -18.36 16.81 9.96
N ASP A 319 -17.68 17.84 9.48
CA ASP A 319 -17.51 18.12 8.05
C ASP A 319 -16.29 17.38 7.45
N TYR A 320 -15.55 16.63 8.27
CA TYR A 320 -14.44 15.79 7.83
C TYR A 320 -14.87 14.69 6.87
N SER A 321 -14.03 14.44 5.85
CA SER A 321 -14.26 13.40 4.86
C SER A 321 -13.00 12.59 4.57
N VAL A 322 -13.23 11.33 4.17
CA VAL A 322 -12.19 10.37 3.79
C VAL A 322 -12.05 10.37 2.27
N GLU A 323 -10.81 10.31 1.80
CA GLU A 323 -10.52 10.26 0.36
C GLU A 323 -10.31 8.82 -0.10
N VAL A 324 -10.95 8.45 -1.21
CA VAL A 324 -10.74 7.17 -1.87
C VAL A 324 -10.13 7.43 -3.24
N GLN A 325 -8.89 6.98 -3.43
CA GLN A 325 -8.05 7.32 -4.57
C GLN A 325 -7.46 6.06 -5.22
N GLN A 326 -6.96 6.21 -6.44
CA GLN A 326 -6.10 5.20 -7.07
C GLN A 326 -4.67 5.33 -6.53
N PRO A 327 -3.92 4.23 -6.39
CA PRO A 327 -2.52 4.32 -6.01
C PRO A 327 -1.68 4.95 -7.12
N LEU A 328 -0.50 5.43 -6.75
CA LEU A 328 0.59 5.62 -7.69
C LEU A 328 1.22 4.28 -8.02
N GLU A 329 1.47 4.04 -9.29
CA GLU A 329 1.99 2.75 -9.77
C GLU A 329 3.29 2.94 -10.54
N CYS A 330 4.27 2.10 -10.23
CA CYS A 330 5.50 2.03 -11.01
C CYS A 330 5.94 0.58 -11.21
N ARG A 331 6.33 0.27 -12.45
CA ARG A 331 6.71 -1.08 -12.85
C ARG A 331 8.19 -1.32 -12.59
N TYR A 332 8.51 -2.50 -12.06
CA TYR A 332 9.87 -3.02 -11.87
C TYR A 332 9.87 -4.49 -12.30
N ASN A 333 10.60 -4.81 -13.38
CA ASN A 333 10.56 -6.14 -14.00
C ASN A 333 9.11 -6.61 -14.28
N GLU A 334 8.69 -7.69 -13.63
CA GLU A 334 7.37 -8.31 -13.78
C GLU A 334 6.38 -7.94 -12.68
N HIS A 335 6.73 -6.95 -11.85
CA HIS A 335 5.92 -6.47 -10.75
C HIS A 335 5.55 -4.99 -10.93
N ILE A 336 4.45 -4.61 -10.32
CA ILE A 336 3.99 -3.23 -10.14
C ILE A 336 4.02 -2.94 -8.65
N ILE A 337 4.75 -1.90 -8.28
CA ILE A 337 4.73 -1.36 -6.92
C ILE A 337 3.68 -0.27 -6.87
N GLN A 338 2.80 -0.37 -5.88
CA GLN A 338 1.68 0.54 -5.65
C GLN A 338 1.85 1.21 -4.29
N VAL A 339 1.71 2.53 -4.26
CA VAL A 339 1.83 3.36 -3.05
C VAL A 339 0.73 4.42 -3.03
N PRO A 340 0.37 4.97 -1.85
CA PRO A 340 -0.56 6.08 -1.78
C PRO A 340 -0.03 7.32 -2.54
N PRO A 341 -0.90 8.11 -3.20
CA PRO A 341 -0.55 9.40 -3.74
C PRO A 341 -0.31 10.46 -2.62
N PRO A 342 0.23 11.64 -2.96
CA PRO A 342 0.27 12.79 -2.05
C PRO A 342 -1.10 13.07 -1.40
N PRO A 343 -1.16 13.43 -0.11
CA PRO A 343 -0.06 13.89 0.75
C PRO A 343 0.79 12.77 1.38
N SER A 344 0.70 11.51 0.93
CA SER A 344 1.68 10.49 1.35
C SER A 344 3.04 10.70 0.68
N ALA A 345 4.11 10.47 1.45
CA ALA A 345 5.48 10.38 0.97
C ALA A 345 5.78 9.05 0.24
N GLY A 346 4.77 8.19 0.00
CA GLY A 346 4.94 6.91 -0.69
C GLY A 346 5.62 7.02 -2.06
N VAL A 347 5.45 8.14 -2.77
CA VAL A 347 6.15 8.39 -4.05
C VAL A 347 7.68 8.46 -3.91
N ALA A 348 8.20 8.76 -2.70
CA ALA A 348 9.64 8.69 -2.41
C ALA A 348 10.18 7.26 -2.52
N LEU A 349 9.37 6.25 -2.17
CA LEU A 349 9.75 4.85 -2.36
C LEU A 349 9.94 4.54 -3.85
N ILE A 350 9.00 4.99 -4.70
CA ILE A 350 9.10 4.83 -6.15
C ILE A 350 10.35 5.54 -6.68
N ALA A 351 10.63 6.76 -6.23
CA ALA A 351 11.82 7.51 -6.63
C ALA A 351 13.12 6.78 -6.25
N ALA A 352 13.23 6.30 -5.01
CA ALA A 352 14.38 5.53 -4.55
C ALA A 352 14.58 4.25 -5.37
N LEU A 353 13.51 3.49 -5.61
CA LEU A 353 13.56 2.27 -6.41
C LEU A 353 13.91 2.56 -7.88
N ASN A 354 13.46 3.67 -8.45
CA ASN A 354 13.82 4.08 -9.81
C ASN A 354 15.32 4.39 -9.95
N ILE A 355 15.91 5.06 -8.95
CA ILE A 355 17.35 5.29 -8.89
C ILE A 355 18.09 3.96 -8.77
N LEU A 356 17.63 3.06 -7.88
CA LEU A 356 18.29 1.78 -7.60
C LEU A 356 18.20 0.78 -8.75
N GLU A 357 17.06 0.68 -9.44
CA GLU A 357 16.88 -0.21 -10.60
C GLU A 357 17.98 0.01 -11.65
N SER A 358 18.29 1.27 -11.94
CA SER A 358 19.32 1.63 -12.90
C SER A 358 20.73 1.16 -12.48
N LEU A 359 21.01 1.08 -11.17
CA LEU A 359 22.30 0.61 -10.63
C LEU A 359 22.43 -0.91 -10.73
N PHE A 360 21.39 -1.65 -10.34
CA PHE A 360 21.41 -3.11 -10.38
C PHE A 360 21.36 -3.68 -11.79
N VAL A 361 20.79 -2.97 -12.77
CA VAL A 361 20.80 -3.39 -14.18
C VAL A 361 22.19 -3.27 -14.82
N VAL A 362 23.03 -2.33 -14.34
CA VAL A 362 24.36 -2.07 -14.93
C VAL A 362 25.46 -2.93 -14.29
N GLU A 363 25.33 -3.28 -13.01
CA GLU A 363 26.36 -4.01 -12.26
C GLU A 363 25.84 -5.39 -11.86
N ASN A 364 26.05 -6.39 -12.75
CA ASN A 364 25.59 -7.78 -12.58
C ASN A 364 26.23 -8.55 -11.39
N ASN A 365 27.05 -7.91 -10.55
CA ASN A 365 27.66 -8.50 -9.36
C ASN A 365 28.07 -7.39 -8.37
N VAL A 366 27.10 -6.92 -7.58
CA VAL A 366 27.32 -5.88 -6.55
C VAL A 366 27.71 -6.56 -5.25
N ALA A 367 28.83 -6.17 -4.64
CA ALA A 367 29.17 -6.62 -3.30
C ALA A 367 28.17 -6.05 -2.26
N GLU A 368 27.86 -6.81 -1.21
CA GLU A 368 26.85 -6.41 -0.20
C GLU A 368 27.13 -5.03 0.42
N ASN A 369 28.40 -4.69 0.67
CA ASN A 369 28.81 -3.38 1.18
C ASN A 369 28.57 -2.20 0.22
N GLN A 370 28.54 -2.44 -1.10
CA GLN A 370 28.20 -1.40 -2.08
C GLN A 370 26.69 -1.19 -2.17
N THR A 371 25.90 -2.25 -1.95
CA THR A 371 24.44 -2.21 -2.00
C THR A 371 23.86 -1.27 -0.93
N SER A 372 24.31 -1.40 0.32
CA SER A 372 23.78 -0.55 1.41
C SER A 372 24.09 0.93 1.20
N ARG A 373 25.30 1.25 0.69
CA ARG A 373 25.67 2.63 0.35
C ARG A 373 24.84 3.23 -0.77
N TRP A 374 24.48 2.44 -1.78
CA TRP A 374 23.61 2.91 -2.84
C TRP A 374 22.18 3.13 -2.37
N ILE A 375 21.68 2.26 -1.50
CA ILE A 375 20.37 2.44 -0.86
C ILE A 375 20.36 3.76 -0.09
N GLU A 376 21.37 4.03 0.74
CA GLU A 376 21.48 5.28 1.50
C GLU A 376 21.48 6.53 0.61
N GLU A 377 22.28 6.55 -0.45
CA GLU A 377 22.35 7.69 -1.38
C GLU A 377 21.03 7.87 -2.17
N ALA A 378 20.42 6.77 -2.62
CA ALA A 378 19.14 6.81 -3.31
C ALA A 378 18.01 7.33 -2.39
N LEU A 379 17.98 6.87 -1.14
CA LEU A 379 17.04 7.33 -0.12
C LEU A 379 17.22 8.81 0.19
N THR A 380 18.47 9.25 0.38
CA THR A 380 18.79 10.66 0.64
C THR A 380 18.25 11.56 -0.48
N ARG A 381 18.48 11.17 -1.74
CA ARG A 381 17.95 11.92 -2.90
C ARG A 381 16.43 11.86 -2.98
N ALA A 382 15.82 10.69 -2.80
CA ALA A 382 14.37 10.58 -2.78
C ALA A 382 13.74 11.48 -1.71
N LEU A 383 14.34 11.56 -0.53
CA LEU A 383 13.92 12.44 0.56
C LEU A 383 14.08 13.93 0.23
N THR A 384 15.09 14.34 -0.52
CA THR A 384 15.17 15.74 -1.00
C THR A 384 14.00 16.11 -1.91
N MET A 385 13.48 15.16 -2.70
CA MET A 385 12.33 15.38 -3.58
C MET A 385 11.00 15.42 -2.81
N VAL A 386 10.93 14.82 -1.62
CA VAL A 386 9.75 14.93 -0.73
C VAL A 386 9.50 16.38 -0.28
N GLY A 387 10.55 17.21 -0.31
CA GLY A 387 10.47 18.66 -0.12
C GLY A 387 9.57 19.40 -1.12
N GLU A 388 9.00 18.71 -2.11
CA GLU A 388 8.06 19.27 -3.08
C GLU A 388 6.64 18.69 -2.96
N LEU A 389 6.40 17.84 -1.95
CA LEU A 389 5.10 17.20 -1.71
C LEU A 389 4.25 17.97 -0.70
N GLY A 390 2.93 17.80 -0.80
CA GLY A 390 1.91 18.42 0.05
C GLY A 390 0.52 17.87 -0.27
N ASP A 391 -0.53 18.58 0.16
CA ASP A 391 -1.92 18.22 -0.15
C ASP A 391 -2.30 18.70 -1.57
N PRO A 392 -2.66 17.79 -2.49
CA PRO A 392 -2.99 18.15 -3.87
C PRO A 392 -4.30 18.94 -4.00
N ASN A 393 -5.20 18.91 -3.02
CA ASN A 393 -6.45 19.67 -3.07
C ASN A 393 -6.24 21.17 -2.90
N TYR A 394 -5.12 21.57 -2.30
CA TYR A 394 -4.80 22.96 -1.98
C TYR A 394 -3.78 23.56 -2.95
N ASN A 395 -2.88 22.73 -3.50
CA ASN A 395 -1.89 23.20 -4.44
C ASN A 395 -1.72 22.22 -5.60
N SER A 396 -2.24 22.59 -6.77
CA SER A 396 -2.14 21.75 -7.98
C SER A 396 -0.69 21.57 -8.46
N SER A 397 0.25 22.45 -8.10
CA SER A 397 1.68 22.28 -8.44
C SER A 397 2.36 21.14 -7.67
N VAL A 398 1.73 20.63 -6.60
CA VAL A 398 2.15 19.42 -5.87
C VAL A 398 1.96 18.16 -6.72
N THR A 399 1.15 18.24 -7.78
CA THR A 399 0.91 17.11 -8.69
C THR A 399 2.03 16.88 -9.71
N ASP A 400 3.03 17.77 -9.79
CA ASP A 400 4.21 17.58 -10.65
C ASP A 400 5.28 16.69 -9.99
N PHE A 401 4.84 15.56 -9.43
CA PHE A 401 5.72 14.45 -9.05
C PHE A 401 6.14 13.60 -10.25
N SER A 402 5.88 14.07 -11.48
CA SER A 402 6.29 13.43 -12.74
C SER A 402 7.79 13.12 -12.75
N ALA A 403 8.58 14.02 -12.18
CA ALA A 403 10.01 13.87 -11.91
C ALA A 403 10.33 12.65 -11.03
N MET A 404 9.61 12.46 -9.91
CA MET A 404 9.83 11.36 -8.96
C MET A 404 9.45 9.99 -9.54
N ILE A 405 8.40 9.94 -10.35
CA ILE A 405 7.93 8.68 -10.98
C ILE A 405 8.62 8.37 -12.31
N SER A 406 9.39 9.31 -12.87
CA SER A 406 10.07 9.14 -14.15
C SER A 406 11.32 8.27 -14.05
N LYS A 407 11.31 7.13 -14.75
CA LYS A 407 12.48 6.25 -14.91
C LYS A 407 13.68 7.00 -15.53
N GLY A 408 13.43 7.91 -16.47
CA GLY A 408 14.49 8.68 -17.14
C GLY A 408 15.22 9.63 -16.20
N GLN A 409 14.52 10.25 -15.25
CA GLN A 409 15.16 11.06 -14.22
C GLN A 409 15.95 10.21 -13.21
N GLY A 410 15.44 9.03 -12.85
CA GLY A 410 16.18 8.06 -12.03
C GLY A 410 17.55 7.72 -12.62
N ALA A 411 17.61 7.42 -13.92
CA ALA A 411 18.86 7.15 -14.64
C ALA A 411 19.78 8.39 -14.73
N GLY A 412 19.22 9.60 -14.87
CA GLY A 412 20.00 10.83 -14.86
C GLY A 412 20.64 11.13 -13.49
N LEU A 413 19.92 10.86 -12.39
CA LEU A 413 20.44 10.96 -11.04
C LEU A 413 21.51 9.90 -10.76
N GLN A 414 21.32 8.67 -11.25
CA GLN A 414 22.32 7.61 -11.19
C GLN A 414 23.65 8.04 -11.81
N GLN A 415 23.64 8.60 -13.02
CA GLN A 415 24.87 9.02 -13.70
C GLN A 415 25.63 10.03 -12.84
N ARG A 416 24.91 10.99 -12.24
CA ARG A 416 25.50 11.93 -11.28
C ARG A 416 26.03 11.24 -10.02
N MET A 417 25.43 10.15 -9.52
CA MET A 417 25.99 9.37 -8.38
C MET A 417 27.36 8.79 -8.75
N LYS A 418 27.49 8.20 -9.94
CA LYS A 418 28.74 7.59 -10.39
C LYS A 418 29.84 8.65 -10.57
N ASP A 419 29.47 9.78 -11.17
CA ASP A 419 30.39 10.92 -11.33
C ASP A 419 30.81 11.50 -9.97
N PHE A 420 29.89 11.59 -9.00
CA PHE A 420 30.16 12.09 -7.65
C PHE A 420 30.98 11.11 -6.80
N GLN A 421 30.80 9.79 -6.94
CA GLN A 421 31.64 8.80 -6.26
C GLN A 421 33.10 8.84 -6.76
N GLN A 422 33.33 9.33 -7.99
CA GLN A 422 34.67 9.53 -8.54
C GLN A 422 35.30 10.87 -8.13
N SER A 423 34.50 11.84 -7.67
CA SER A 423 34.99 13.13 -7.14
C SER A 423 34.84 13.16 -5.62
N SER A 424 35.93 13.24 -4.87
CA SER A 424 35.97 13.21 -3.38
C SER A 424 35.32 14.41 -2.67
N HIS A 425 34.10 14.82 -3.04
CA HIS A 425 33.37 15.92 -2.43
C HIS A 425 32.12 15.40 -1.73
N ALA A 426 31.90 15.83 -0.49
CA ALA A 426 30.66 15.60 0.23
C ALA A 426 29.56 16.47 -0.37
N SER A 427 28.37 15.91 -0.55
CA SER A 427 27.19 16.65 -1.00
C SER A 427 26.75 17.62 0.11
N ASN A 428 26.76 18.92 -0.17
CA ASN A 428 26.03 19.93 0.61
C ASN A 428 24.54 19.94 0.23
N SER A 429 23.90 18.77 0.13
CA SER A 429 22.45 18.69 -0.06
C SER A 429 21.77 18.96 1.28
N THR A 430 20.92 19.98 1.32
CA THR A 430 20.13 20.33 2.50
C THR A 430 19.10 19.22 2.72
N ILE A 431 19.39 18.27 3.61
CA ILE A 431 18.43 17.23 3.99
C ILE A 431 17.30 17.92 4.77
N HIS A 432 16.07 17.86 4.24
CA HIS A 432 14.92 18.34 4.98
C HIS A 432 14.73 17.50 6.24
N ARG A 433 14.59 18.16 7.40
CA ARG A 433 14.32 17.48 8.66
C ARG A 433 12.84 17.09 8.69
N PHE A 434 12.57 15.79 8.55
CA PHE A 434 11.21 15.25 8.64
C PHE A 434 10.88 14.88 10.09
N PRO A 435 9.58 14.74 10.46
CA PRO A 435 9.18 14.39 11.82
C PRO A 435 9.80 13.06 12.27
N THR A 436 10.85 13.13 13.10
CA THR A 436 11.62 11.97 13.57
C THR A 436 10.89 11.16 14.65
N GLU A 437 9.80 11.70 15.21
CA GLU A 437 9.07 11.12 16.33
C GLU A 437 7.78 10.39 15.91
N GLN A 438 7.42 10.38 14.62
CA GLN A 438 6.18 9.75 14.17
C GLN A 438 6.25 8.22 14.34
N LEU A 439 5.38 7.64 15.16
CA LEU A 439 5.22 6.20 15.29
C LEU A 439 4.14 5.68 14.32
N THR A 440 4.16 4.39 14.00
CA THR A 440 3.19 3.80 13.07
C THR A 440 2.75 2.44 13.56
N GLY A 441 1.44 2.24 13.65
CA GLY A 441 0.83 0.93 13.82
C GLY A 441 0.51 0.36 12.45
N GLN A 442 0.92 -0.88 12.20
CA GLN A 442 0.71 -1.56 10.93
C GLN A 442 -0.16 -2.80 11.07
N VAL A 443 -1.00 -3.02 10.07
CA VAL A 443 -1.78 -4.25 9.90
C VAL A 443 -1.72 -4.68 8.46
N ILE A 444 -1.39 -5.94 8.22
CA ILE A 444 -1.37 -6.56 6.91
C ILE A 444 -2.28 -7.78 6.95
N VAL A 445 -3.17 -7.90 5.97
CA VAL A 445 -4.08 -9.05 5.83
C VAL A 445 -4.03 -9.55 4.40
N MET A 446 -3.89 -10.86 4.25
CA MET A 446 -4.22 -11.57 3.02
C MET A 446 -5.20 -12.67 3.39
N GLY A 447 -6.47 -12.48 3.07
CA GLY A 447 -7.53 -13.41 3.44
C GLY A 447 -7.98 -14.31 2.29
N PRO A 448 -9.00 -15.16 2.55
CA PRO A 448 -9.52 -16.11 1.58
C PRO A 448 -10.44 -15.48 0.50
N ASP A 449 -10.73 -14.19 0.61
CA ASP A 449 -11.66 -13.43 -0.23
C ASP A 449 -10.99 -12.73 -1.41
N ASP A 450 -9.73 -13.08 -1.71
CA ASP A 450 -8.90 -12.47 -2.76
C ASP A 450 -8.63 -10.97 -2.55
N LEU A 451 -8.81 -10.50 -1.31
CA LEU A 451 -8.43 -9.16 -0.88
C LEU A 451 -7.08 -9.20 -0.16
N MET A 452 -6.24 -8.23 -0.47
CA MET A 452 -5.03 -7.93 0.29
C MET A 452 -5.17 -6.54 0.87
N VAL A 453 -4.83 -6.39 2.16
CA VAL A 453 -4.98 -5.14 2.89
C VAL A 453 -3.65 -4.78 3.54
N SER A 454 -3.23 -3.53 3.38
CA SER A 454 -2.10 -2.94 4.13
C SER A 454 -2.57 -1.64 4.75
N VAL A 455 -2.49 -1.56 6.08
CA VAL A 455 -2.90 -0.40 6.88
C VAL A 455 -1.69 0.15 7.60
N ALA A 456 -1.56 1.47 7.58
CA ALA A 456 -0.65 2.22 8.44
C ALA A 456 -1.45 3.31 9.16
N SER A 457 -1.36 3.36 10.49
CA SER A 457 -2.12 4.29 11.32
C SER A 457 -1.25 4.92 12.41
N SER A 458 -1.61 6.12 12.87
CA SER A 458 -0.79 6.89 13.80
C SER A 458 -1.55 7.99 14.53
N LEU A 459 -1.05 8.34 15.72
CA LEU A 459 -1.33 9.58 16.47
C LEU A 459 -0.29 10.68 16.19
N SER A 460 0.59 10.46 15.22
CA SER A 460 1.86 11.15 14.99
C SER A 460 2.87 10.83 16.10
N ARG A 461 3.03 11.70 17.11
CA ARG A 461 4.01 11.47 18.19
C ARG A 461 3.54 10.42 19.20
N PRO A 462 4.44 9.90 20.07
CA PRO A 462 4.04 9.03 21.15
C PRO A 462 2.95 9.66 22.03
N PHE A 463 1.80 8.99 22.15
CA PHE A 463 0.58 9.50 22.81
C PHE A 463 -0.01 10.78 22.19
N GLY A 464 0.32 11.07 20.93
CA GLY A 464 -0.17 12.22 20.18
C GLY A 464 0.07 13.56 20.88
N SER A 465 -1.02 14.32 21.07
CA SER A 465 -1.02 15.60 21.78
C SER A 465 -0.92 15.45 23.29
N ARG A 466 -0.98 14.22 23.82
CA ARG A 466 -1.10 13.89 25.25
C ARG A 466 -2.41 14.35 25.88
N ILE A 467 -3.36 14.84 25.09
CA ILE A 467 -4.73 15.15 25.52
C ILE A 467 -5.54 13.86 25.47
N VAL A 468 -6.21 13.56 26.59
CA VAL A 468 -7.09 12.40 26.72
C VAL A 468 -8.47 12.88 27.13
N THR A 469 -9.46 12.48 26.34
CA THR A 469 -10.84 12.85 26.59
C THR A 469 -11.43 12.12 27.80
N GLU A 470 -12.61 12.52 28.27
CA GLU A 470 -13.30 11.90 29.41
C GLU A 470 -13.53 10.39 29.22
N SER A 471 -13.92 9.99 28.01
CA SER A 471 -14.14 8.62 27.59
C SER A 471 -12.84 7.88 27.24
N GLY A 472 -11.67 8.52 27.38
CA GLY A 472 -10.37 7.86 27.21
C GLY A 472 -9.80 7.88 25.77
N ILE A 473 -10.28 8.77 24.89
CA ILE A 473 -9.70 8.94 23.55
C ILE A 473 -8.42 9.76 23.65
N ILE A 474 -7.30 9.20 23.20
CA ILE A 474 -6.03 9.94 23.05
C ILE A 474 -6.05 10.66 21.70
N LEU A 475 -5.87 11.97 21.72
CA LEU A 475 -5.93 12.81 20.52
C LEU A 475 -4.56 12.96 19.84
N ASN A 476 -4.55 12.89 18.52
CA ASN A 476 -3.34 13.01 17.70
C ASN A 476 -2.59 14.34 17.91
N SER A 477 -1.35 14.38 17.43
CA SER A 477 -0.57 15.60 17.27
C SER A 477 -0.26 15.88 15.79
N LEU A 478 -1.23 15.66 14.90
CA LEU A 478 -0.97 15.62 13.45
C LEU A 478 -0.48 16.94 12.88
N ILE A 479 -0.79 18.08 13.52
CA ILE A 479 -0.40 19.40 13.02
C ILE A 479 1.14 19.56 12.97
N LEU A 480 1.87 18.78 13.77
CA LEU A 480 3.33 18.77 13.77
C LEU A 480 3.94 18.10 12.53
N ASP A 481 3.13 17.42 11.74
CA ASP A 481 3.56 16.83 10.47
C ASP A 481 3.59 17.90 9.35
N PHE A 482 3.08 19.12 9.59
CA PHE A 482 3.34 20.29 8.75
C PHE A 482 4.74 20.87 9.00
N PHE A 483 5.29 21.59 8.03
CA PHE A 483 6.47 22.42 8.27
C PHE A 483 6.09 23.71 8.99
N TRP A 484 6.79 24.02 10.08
CA TRP A 484 6.50 25.17 10.93
C TRP A 484 7.58 26.24 10.81
N PRO A 485 7.25 27.55 10.84
CA PRO A 485 8.22 28.65 10.73
C PRO A 485 9.40 28.61 11.69
N ASN A 486 9.25 28.03 12.88
CA ASN A 486 10.36 27.92 13.83
C ASN A 486 11.41 26.86 13.45
N GLN A 487 11.05 25.87 12.62
CA GLN A 487 12.03 25.01 11.96
C GLN A 487 12.79 25.75 10.85
N MET A 488 12.29 26.91 10.37
CA MET A 488 12.92 27.72 9.32
C MET A 488 14.09 28.57 9.79
N ARG A 489 14.34 28.71 11.12
CA ARG A 489 15.47 29.52 11.61
C ARG A 489 16.83 28.92 11.28
N GLU A 490 16.92 27.60 11.10
CA GLU A 490 18.18 26.92 10.77
C GLU A 490 18.34 26.69 9.26
N HIS A 491 17.25 26.58 8.49
CA HIS A 491 17.30 26.24 7.05
C HIS A 491 16.19 26.96 6.25
N PRO A 492 16.47 28.14 5.65
CA PRO A 492 15.47 29.03 5.03
C PRO A 492 14.87 28.55 3.69
N GLN A 493 15.14 27.31 3.26
CA GLN A 493 14.61 26.73 2.02
C GLN A 493 13.77 25.47 2.32
N SER A 494 12.90 25.55 3.33
CA SER A 494 12.00 24.44 3.68
C SER A 494 10.81 24.35 2.72
N ASN A 495 10.32 23.13 2.47
CA ASN A 495 9.19 22.79 1.61
C ASN A 495 7.96 23.70 1.85
N GLN A 496 7.79 24.74 1.04
CA GLN A 496 6.64 25.65 1.10
C GLN A 496 5.31 24.93 0.84
N LYS A 497 5.33 23.75 0.21
CA LYS A 497 4.12 23.03 -0.21
C LYS A 497 3.44 22.25 0.92
N ASN A 498 4.17 21.89 1.97
CA ASN A 498 3.61 21.29 3.20
C ASN A 498 3.59 22.29 4.38
N SER A 499 3.36 23.57 4.08
CA SER A 499 2.99 24.58 5.09
C SER A 499 1.62 24.29 5.70
N LEU A 500 1.43 24.76 6.93
CA LEU A 500 0.16 24.70 7.65
C LEU A 500 -0.88 25.61 7.00
N GLU A 501 -2.01 25.03 6.60
CA GLU A 501 -3.17 25.76 6.10
C GLU A 501 -4.47 25.14 6.64
N PRO A 502 -5.52 25.96 6.92
CA PRO A 502 -6.83 25.48 7.34
C PRO A 502 -7.41 24.38 6.44
N GLY A 503 -7.88 23.27 7.05
CA GLY A 503 -8.50 22.14 6.36
C GLY A 503 -7.54 21.24 5.57
N LYS A 504 -6.28 21.62 5.43
CA LYS A 504 -5.26 20.85 4.69
C LYS A 504 -4.87 19.57 5.46
N ARG A 505 -4.48 18.52 4.74
CA ARG A 505 -3.85 17.33 5.33
C ARG A 505 -2.33 17.45 5.29
N PRO A 506 -1.60 17.15 6.37
CA PRO A 506 -0.15 17.23 6.36
C PRO A 506 0.46 16.07 5.58
N LEU A 507 1.67 16.28 5.07
CA LEU A 507 2.50 15.23 4.49
C LEU A 507 2.70 14.09 5.49
N THR A 508 2.53 12.84 5.06
CA THR A 508 2.71 11.67 5.93
C THR A 508 3.76 10.69 5.42
N PHE A 509 4.51 10.12 6.35
CA PHE A 509 5.44 9.00 6.10
C PHE A 509 4.83 7.65 6.46
N LEU A 510 3.51 7.58 6.64
CA LEU A 510 2.78 6.31 6.67
C LEU A 510 2.91 5.64 5.30
N MET A 511 3.53 4.46 5.28
CA MET A 511 4.03 3.83 4.06
C MET A 511 3.45 2.42 3.81
N PRO A 512 2.12 2.26 3.75
CA PRO A 512 1.55 1.03 3.23
C PRO A 512 1.89 0.93 1.74
N ALA A 513 2.37 -0.23 1.29
CA ALA A 513 2.72 -0.49 -0.09
C ALA A 513 2.23 -1.88 -0.52
N MET A 514 2.00 -2.04 -1.82
CA MET A 514 1.65 -3.33 -2.43
C MET A 514 2.61 -3.63 -3.59
N MET A 515 2.96 -4.89 -3.75
CA MET A 515 3.60 -5.44 -4.94
C MET A 515 2.65 -6.43 -5.58
N VAL A 516 2.26 -6.16 -6.82
CA VAL A 516 1.36 -7.02 -7.59
C VAL A 516 2.03 -7.42 -8.89
N PRO A 517 1.76 -8.61 -9.45
CA PRO A 517 2.29 -8.97 -10.75
C PRO A 517 1.75 -8.05 -11.84
N THR A 518 2.54 -7.84 -12.88
CA THR A 518 2.10 -7.13 -14.09
C THR A 518 0.95 -7.88 -14.77
N TRP A 519 0.10 -7.12 -15.48
CA TRP A 519 -1.07 -7.67 -16.16
C TRP A 519 -0.69 -8.84 -17.09
N ASN A 520 -1.49 -9.92 -17.06
CA ASN A 520 -1.25 -11.17 -17.80
C ASN A 520 0.01 -11.96 -17.41
N LYS A 521 0.62 -11.69 -16.25
CA LYS A 521 1.69 -12.52 -15.71
C LYS A 521 1.30 -13.17 -14.40
N CYS A 522 1.67 -14.43 -14.25
CA CYS A 522 1.68 -15.08 -12.94
C CYS A 522 2.87 -14.51 -12.16
N GLY A 523 2.68 -14.23 -10.87
CA GLY A 523 3.75 -13.72 -10.04
C GLY A 523 3.35 -13.62 -8.58
N SER A 524 4.30 -13.16 -7.76
CA SER A 524 4.09 -13.04 -6.32
C SER A 524 3.35 -11.76 -5.99
N TYR A 525 2.36 -11.91 -5.12
CA TYR A 525 1.70 -10.78 -4.46
C TYR A 525 2.38 -10.51 -3.11
N MET A 526 2.48 -9.23 -2.75
CA MET A 526 2.99 -8.81 -1.45
C MET A 526 2.28 -7.56 -0.96
N ALA A 527 1.97 -7.54 0.33
CA ALA A 527 1.54 -6.36 1.05
C ALA A 527 2.63 -6.03 2.07
N LEU A 528 2.94 -4.74 2.20
CA LEU A 528 4.05 -4.22 2.97
C LEU A 528 3.58 -3.00 3.78
N SER A 529 4.15 -2.84 4.96
CA SER A 529 4.09 -1.65 5.78
C SER A 529 5.32 -1.67 6.70
N SER A 530 5.56 -0.59 7.43
CA SER A 530 6.64 -0.56 8.44
C SER A 530 6.22 0.31 9.62
N SER A 531 6.51 -0.19 10.83
CA SER A 531 6.42 0.53 12.10
C SER A 531 7.72 1.22 12.50
N GLY A 532 8.76 1.17 11.66
CA GLY A 532 10.16 1.56 11.92
C GLY A 532 10.46 3.04 12.16
N GLY A 533 9.49 3.83 12.62
CA GLY A 533 9.67 5.24 12.96
C GLY A 533 10.32 6.04 11.81
N PRO A 534 11.45 6.75 12.04
CA PRO A 534 12.12 7.50 10.99
C PRO A 534 12.70 6.62 9.86
N ASN A 535 12.82 5.30 10.06
CA ASN A 535 13.45 4.38 9.11
C ASN A 535 12.47 3.71 8.14
N ARG A 536 11.17 3.99 8.21
CA ARG A 536 10.13 3.31 7.41
C ARG A 536 10.45 3.22 5.91
N LEU A 537 10.86 4.34 5.31
CA LEU A 537 11.21 4.39 3.89
C LEU A 537 12.41 3.47 3.59
N SER A 538 13.41 3.46 4.46
CA SER A 538 14.60 2.62 4.31
C SER A 538 14.28 1.13 4.42
N GLU A 539 13.51 0.74 5.44
CA GLU A 539 13.12 -0.66 5.68
C GLU A 539 12.33 -1.24 4.50
N VAL A 540 11.30 -0.52 4.04
CA VAL A 540 10.48 -0.97 2.90
C VAL A 540 11.31 -1.00 1.62
N THR A 541 12.21 -0.03 1.41
CA THR A 541 13.11 -0.02 0.25
C THR A 541 14.04 -1.23 0.25
N GLN A 542 14.69 -1.54 1.38
CA GLN A 542 15.60 -2.68 1.51
C GLN A 542 14.86 -4.01 1.25
N MET A 543 13.66 -4.17 1.80
CA MET A 543 12.82 -5.34 1.58
C MET A 543 12.50 -5.52 0.08
N LEU A 544 12.09 -4.45 -0.60
CA LEU A 544 11.77 -4.48 -2.03
C LEU A 544 13.00 -4.69 -2.90
N VAL A 545 14.15 -4.10 -2.57
CA VAL A 545 15.42 -4.32 -3.30
C VAL A 545 15.86 -5.78 -3.22
N GLY A 546 15.78 -6.37 -2.03
CA GLY A 546 16.11 -7.78 -1.81
C GLY A 546 15.31 -8.72 -2.70
N LEU A 547 14.01 -8.42 -2.87
CA LEU A 547 13.08 -9.22 -3.66
C LEU A 547 13.16 -8.93 -5.17
N LEU A 548 13.20 -7.66 -5.56
CA LEU A 548 13.10 -7.24 -6.96
C LEU A 548 14.41 -7.41 -7.73
N PHE A 549 15.55 -7.20 -7.06
CA PHE A 549 16.85 -7.13 -7.72
C PHE A 549 17.81 -8.24 -7.28
N LEU A 550 17.81 -8.60 -6.00
CA LEU A 550 18.80 -9.55 -5.45
C LEU A 550 18.31 -11.00 -5.42
N HIS A 551 17.03 -11.27 -5.74
CA HIS A 551 16.41 -12.60 -5.69
C HIS A 551 16.66 -13.35 -4.37
N LYS A 552 16.82 -12.63 -3.25
CA LYS A 552 16.99 -13.24 -1.92
C LYS A 552 15.68 -13.93 -1.51
N GLU A 553 15.78 -15.08 -0.82
CA GLU A 553 14.59 -15.75 -0.28
C GLU A 553 13.88 -14.83 0.75
N LYS A 554 12.54 -14.93 0.82
CA LYS A 554 11.68 -14.08 1.67
C LYS A 554 12.11 -14.02 3.15
N ASN A 555 12.70 -15.10 3.66
CA ASN A 555 13.13 -15.20 5.06
C ASN A 555 14.49 -14.50 5.31
N ASP A 556 15.38 -14.52 4.32
CA ASP A 556 16.68 -13.85 4.42
C ASP A 556 16.53 -12.33 4.38
N THR A 557 15.53 -11.81 3.66
CA THR A 557 15.20 -10.37 3.65
C THR A 557 14.66 -9.85 4.98
N LEU A 558 14.04 -10.72 5.81
CA LEU A 558 13.57 -10.37 7.16
C LEU A 558 14.66 -10.52 8.22
N SER A 559 15.72 -11.29 7.94
CA SER A 559 16.84 -11.44 8.86
C SER A 559 17.69 -10.16 8.86
N THR A 560 17.47 -9.31 9.85
CA THR A 560 18.09 -8.00 10.06
C THR A 560 19.56 -8.09 10.49
N GLY A 561 20.39 -8.84 9.76
CA GLY A 561 21.82 -8.98 10.01
C GLY A 561 22.70 -7.86 9.44
N GLY A 562 22.11 -6.89 8.72
CA GLY A 562 22.86 -5.91 7.94
C GLY A 562 22.19 -4.54 7.84
N LEU A 563 21.75 -3.97 8.96
CA LEU A 563 21.50 -2.53 9.02
C LEU A 563 22.83 -1.83 8.64
N PRO A 564 22.92 -1.05 7.55
CA PRO A 564 23.97 -0.05 7.45
C PRO A 564 23.90 0.89 8.66
N PRO A 565 25.03 1.49 9.07
CA PRO A 565 25.03 2.40 10.20
C PRO A 565 23.97 3.48 9.99
N GLN A 566 23.37 3.87 11.11
CA GLN A 566 22.45 4.98 11.22
C GLN A 566 22.87 6.12 10.27
N LEU A 567 21.91 6.81 9.65
CA LEU A 567 22.12 8.22 9.32
C LEU A 567 22.50 8.88 10.65
N SER A 568 23.81 8.98 10.85
CA SER A 568 24.41 9.10 12.16
C SER A 568 24.00 10.42 12.78
N ASN A 569 23.67 10.38 14.08
CA ASN A 569 23.52 11.58 14.89
C ASN A 569 24.78 12.48 14.93
N SER A 570 25.88 12.12 14.24
CA SER A 570 27.16 12.82 14.25
C SER A 570 27.25 14.07 13.37
N THR A 571 26.15 14.48 12.71
CA THR A 571 26.05 15.83 12.13
C THR A 571 25.21 16.79 12.97
N PHE A 572 24.75 16.35 14.15
CA PHE A 572 23.98 17.18 15.07
C PHE A 572 24.87 17.53 16.26
N PRO A 573 25.23 18.80 16.50
CA PRO A 573 25.64 19.19 17.83
C PRO A 573 24.44 18.97 18.75
N GLU A 574 24.59 18.07 19.72
CA GLU A 574 23.78 18.08 20.93
C GLU A 574 24.00 19.44 21.61
N GLU A 575 23.00 20.31 21.59
CA GLU A 575 22.90 21.37 22.58
C GLU A 575 21.73 21.09 23.51
N SER A 576 22.11 20.83 24.75
CA SER A 576 21.31 20.88 25.95
C SER A 576 20.60 22.22 26.09
N VAL A 577 19.26 22.21 26.18
CA VAL A 577 18.46 23.17 26.97
C VAL A 577 17.28 22.46 27.59
#